data_AF-A0A199UNT1-F1
#
_entry.id   AF-A0A199UNT1-F1
#
_cell.length_a   1.000
_cell.length_b   1.000
_cell.length_c   1.000
_cell.angle_alpha   90.00
_cell.angle_beta   90.00
_cell.angle_gamma   90.00
#
_symmetry.space_group_name_H-M   'P 1'
#
loop_
_entity.id
_entity.type
_entity.pdbx_description
1 polymer ?
#
loop_
_entity_poly.entity_id
_entity_poly.type
_entity_poly.pdbx_seq_one_letter_code
_entity_poly.pdbx_strand_id
1 'polypeptide(L)'
;MPSIRDVLIEKQQLATVQQDEEELARLKASASLMSKAKASKGPLVAGTLKETVEANSRGKPIKQQSKGKNEEGIDTSKTCISRKRGVFDGTVQNMHLNWKHRELVKILVNGKNFAQVKHLAISLEAESGGVLISVDKTTKGYAIIVYRGKNYQRPQTLKPRNLLTRRQALARSIELQRREDQMKADKDFEDKDLILRVDDALLEDDNVEVEGEEAYLETYSSGDEEDDAAFTDMA
;
A
#
# COMPACT_ATOMS: atom_id res chain seq x y z
N MET A 1 -25.55 -17.34 46.68
CA MET A 1 -24.59 -17.19 45.56
C MET A 1 -25.38 -16.76 44.35
N PRO A 2 -25.19 -15.55 43.82
CA PRO A 2 -25.92 -15.10 42.62
C PRO A 2 -25.64 -16.04 41.44
N SER A 3 -26.65 -16.32 40.63
CA SER A 3 -26.54 -17.23 39.49
C SER A 3 -25.69 -16.60 38.39
N ILE A 4 -24.82 -17.38 37.74
CA ILE A 4 -23.91 -16.91 36.67
C ILE A 4 -24.70 -16.22 35.53
N ARG A 5 -25.96 -16.62 35.32
CA ARG A 5 -26.86 -16.04 34.31
C ARG A 5 -27.27 -14.61 34.66
N ASP A 6 -27.52 -14.33 35.93
CA ASP A 6 -27.92 -12.98 36.38
C ASP A 6 -26.77 -11.99 36.21
N VAL A 7 -25.54 -12.43 36.51
CA VAL A 7 -24.31 -11.64 36.31
C VAL A 7 -24.06 -11.32 34.83
N LEU A 8 -24.40 -12.23 33.92
CA LEU A 8 -24.24 -12.03 32.49
C LEU A 8 -25.25 -11.01 31.95
N ILE A 9 -26.51 -11.10 32.40
CA ILE A 9 -27.57 -10.18 32.04
C ILE A 9 -27.24 -8.77 32.55
N GLU A 10 -26.76 -8.64 33.79
CA GLU A 10 -26.36 -7.36 34.37
C GLU A 10 -25.19 -6.74 33.61
N LYS A 11 -24.17 -7.54 33.23
CA LYS A 11 -23.06 -7.06 32.39
C LYS A 11 -23.51 -6.58 31.01
N GLN A 12 -24.49 -7.25 30.41
CA GLN A 12 -25.04 -6.86 29.12
C GLN A 12 -25.81 -5.54 29.21
N GLN A 13 -26.60 -5.35 30.26
CA GLN A 13 -27.35 -4.11 30.50
C GLN A 13 -26.43 -2.92 30.79
N LEU A 14 -25.32 -3.14 31.52
CA LEU A 14 -24.33 -2.08 31.74
C LEU A 14 -23.66 -1.62 30.45
N ALA A 15 -23.41 -2.53 29.50
CA ALA A 15 -22.81 -2.18 28.22
C ALA A 15 -23.75 -1.33 27.34
N THR A 16 -25.06 -1.63 27.33
CA THR A 16 -26.04 -0.85 26.57
C THR A 16 -26.20 0.56 27.13
N VAL A 17 -26.24 0.71 28.47
CA VAL A 17 -26.31 2.03 29.12
C VAL A 17 -25.08 2.88 28.79
N GLN A 18 -23.88 2.28 28.77
CA GLN A 18 -22.67 3.00 28.40
C GLN A 18 -22.68 3.50 26.95
N GLN A 19 -23.23 2.71 26.02
CA GLN A 19 -23.34 3.12 24.61
C GLN A 19 -24.34 4.27 24.41
N ASP A 20 -25.46 4.24 25.13
CA ASP A 20 -26.47 5.31 25.06
C ASP A 20 -25.96 6.65 25.62
N GLU A 21 -25.15 6.61 26.69
CA GLU A 21 -24.50 7.79 27.26
C GLU A 21 -23.47 8.41 26.28
N GLU A 22 -22.71 7.58 25.57
CA GLU A 22 -21.72 8.01 24.59
C GLU A 22 -22.38 8.69 23.37
N GLU A 23 -23.46 8.12 22.83
CA GLU A 23 -24.20 8.71 21.72
C GLU A 23 -24.87 10.05 22.11
N LEU A 24 -25.38 10.17 23.35
CA LEU A 24 -25.92 11.43 23.86
C LEU A 24 -24.85 12.52 23.97
N ALA A 25 -23.64 12.17 24.43
CA ALA A 25 -22.51 13.09 24.47
C ALA A 25 -22.11 13.57 23.06
N ARG A 26 -22.17 12.67 22.08
CA ARG A 26 -21.86 12.96 20.67
C ARG A 26 -22.88 13.92 20.05
N LEU A 27 -24.18 13.70 20.28
CA LEU A 27 -25.24 14.60 19.83
C LEU A 27 -25.11 16.00 20.46
N LYS A 28 -24.84 16.07 21.77
CA LYS A 28 -24.65 17.34 22.48
C LYS A 28 -23.45 18.14 21.96
N ALA A 29 -22.33 17.47 21.66
CA ALA A 29 -21.16 18.10 21.05
C ALA A 29 -21.46 18.62 19.64
N SER A 30 -22.18 17.84 18.82
CA SER A 30 -22.57 18.25 17.47
C SER A 30 -23.49 19.49 17.47
N ALA A 31 -24.47 19.54 18.38
CA ALA A 31 -25.34 20.69 18.56
C ALA A 31 -24.56 21.93 19.02
N SER A 32 -23.57 21.76 19.90
CA SER A 32 -22.70 22.85 20.38
C SER A 32 -21.77 23.40 19.30
N LEU A 33 -21.38 22.60 18.29
CA LEU A 33 -20.62 23.08 17.13
C LEU A 33 -21.51 23.88 16.18
N MET A 34 -22.75 23.45 15.97
CA MET A 34 -23.72 24.15 15.11
C MET A 34 -24.08 25.55 15.64
N SER A 35 -24.17 25.74 16.96
CA SER A 35 -24.42 27.07 17.54
C SER A 35 -23.21 28.01 17.47
N LYS A 36 -21.99 27.48 17.39
CA LYS A 36 -20.74 28.28 17.34
C LYS A 36 -20.40 28.78 15.93
N ALA A 37 -20.93 28.13 14.88
CA ALA A 37 -20.80 28.56 13.50
C ALA A 37 -21.62 29.83 13.14
N LYS A 38 -22.55 30.27 14.01
CA LYS A 38 -23.40 31.47 13.78
C LYS A 38 -22.91 32.76 14.47
N ALA A 39 -21.75 32.76 15.12
CA ALA A 39 -21.26 33.90 15.88
C ALA A 39 -19.80 34.29 15.55
N SER A 40 -19.54 34.64 14.29
CA SER A 40 -18.40 35.49 13.93
C SER A 40 -18.84 36.57 12.95
N LYS A 41 -19.48 37.63 13.46
CA LYS A 41 -19.70 38.88 12.71
C LYS A 41 -18.43 39.73 12.84
N GLY A 42 -17.49 39.56 11.91
CA GLY A 42 -16.42 40.52 11.62
C GLY A 42 -16.59 41.04 10.20
N PRO A 43 -16.22 42.30 9.87
CA PRO A 43 -16.44 42.85 8.53
C PRO A 43 -15.49 42.17 7.53
N LEU A 44 -16.06 41.42 6.59
CA LEU A 44 -15.37 40.95 5.40
C LEU A 44 -15.51 42.02 4.33
N VAL A 45 -14.45 42.79 4.08
CA VAL A 45 -14.33 43.59 2.86
C VAL A 45 -14.01 42.63 1.73
N ALA A 46 -15.05 42.02 1.16
CA ALA A 46 -14.98 41.31 -0.10
C ALA A 46 -15.38 42.29 -1.19
N GLY A 47 -14.38 42.67 -1.99
CA GLY A 47 -14.52 43.58 -3.12
C GLY A 47 -15.63 43.15 -4.09
N THR A 48 -16.26 44.16 -4.64
CA THR A 48 -17.31 44.13 -5.66
C THR A 48 -17.03 43.10 -6.77
N LEU A 49 -18.05 42.34 -7.16
CA LEU A 49 -18.04 41.28 -8.20
C LEU A 49 -17.56 41.70 -9.61
N LYS A 50 -17.11 42.95 -9.79
CA LYS A 50 -16.56 43.46 -11.05
C LYS A 50 -15.08 43.12 -11.25
N GLU A 51 -14.33 42.80 -10.18
CA GLU A 51 -12.89 42.56 -10.27
C GLU A 51 -12.52 41.14 -10.76
N THR A 52 -13.43 40.16 -10.67
CA THR A 52 -13.13 38.74 -10.98
C THR A 52 -13.21 38.38 -12.46
N VAL A 53 -13.83 39.22 -13.30
CA VAL A 53 -14.04 38.92 -14.72
C VAL A 53 -12.85 39.36 -15.58
N GLU A 54 -12.11 40.40 -15.17
CA GLU A 54 -11.04 40.97 -15.99
C GLU A 54 -9.71 40.20 -15.91
N ALA A 55 -9.52 39.38 -14.85
CA ALA A 55 -8.30 38.61 -14.63
C ALA A 55 -8.15 37.38 -15.55
N ASN A 56 -9.22 36.90 -16.20
CA ASN A 56 -9.18 35.70 -17.05
C ASN A 56 -8.67 35.97 -18.48
N SER A 57 -8.39 37.23 -18.83
CA SER A 57 -7.94 37.61 -20.19
C SER A 57 -6.43 37.63 -20.39
N ARG A 58 -5.62 37.35 -19.36
CA ARG A 58 -4.13 37.39 -19.43
C ARG A 58 -3.41 36.06 -19.18
N GLY A 59 -4.14 34.93 -19.13
CA GLY A 59 -3.53 33.61 -19.02
C GLY A 59 -3.39 32.93 -20.39
N LYS A 60 -2.16 32.67 -20.86
CA LYS A 60 -1.93 31.79 -22.02
C LYS A 60 -2.54 30.41 -21.74
N PRO A 61 -3.19 29.75 -22.73
CA PRO A 61 -3.72 28.41 -22.52
C PRO A 61 -2.56 27.43 -22.27
N ILE A 62 -2.56 26.86 -21.06
CA ILE A 62 -1.67 25.75 -20.70
C ILE A 62 -2.15 24.55 -21.51
N LYS A 63 -1.39 24.20 -22.55
CA LYS A 63 -1.52 22.93 -23.26
C LYS A 63 -1.45 21.82 -22.21
N GLN A 64 -2.45 20.94 -22.20
CA GLN A 64 -2.44 19.69 -21.45
C GLN A 64 -1.27 18.82 -21.93
N GLN A 65 -0.10 19.05 -21.36
CA GLN A 65 0.97 18.08 -21.31
C GLN A 65 0.93 17.52 -19.90
N SER A 66 0.30 16.36 -19.74
CA SER A 66 0.52 15.46 -18.61
C SER A 66 1.96 14.94 -18.68
N LYS A 67 2.92 15.84 -18.48
CA LYS A 67 4.33 15.51 -18.27
C LYS A 67 4.47 15.22 -16.79
N GLY A 68 4.76 13.96 -16.47
CA GLY A 68 5.24 13.53 -15.17
C GLY A 68 6.35 14.45 -14.71
N LYS A 69 6.03 15.29 -13.73
CA LYS A 69 6.97 16.10 -12.99
C LYS A 69 6.56 15.97 -11.54
N ASN A 70 7.17 15.01 -10.84
CA ASN A 70 7.21 14.94 -9.37
C ASN A 70 8.44 14.09 -8.96
N GLU A 71 9.61 14.33 -9.54
CA GLU A 71 10.87 13.73 -9.06
C GLU A 71 12.04 14.72 -8.95
N GLU A 72 11.90 15.96 -9.43
CA GLU A 72 12.88 17.03 -9.22
C GLU A 72 12.52 17.82 -7.95
N GLY A 73 12.91 17.30 -6.80
CA GLY A 73 12.62 17.97 -5.53
C GLY A 73 13.27 17.42 -4.26
N ILE A 74 14.20 16.46 -4.36
CA ILE A 74 15.00 16.00 -3.21
C ILE A 74 16.49 15.87 -3.58
N ASP A 75 17.02 16.86 -4.29
CA ASP A 75 18.44 16.88 -4.70
C ASP A 75 19.40 17.17 -3.50
N THR A 76 18.83 17.50 -2.34
CA THR A 76 19.57 17.78 -1.12
C THR A 76 19.97 16.52 -0.35
N SER A 77 19.58 15.31 -0.76
CA SER A 77 19.89 14.06 -0.05
C SER A 77 20.95 13.21 -0.77
N LYS A 78 22.00 12.79 -0.05
CA LYS A 78 22.98 11.83 -0.60
C LYS A 78 22.36 10.43 -0.61
N THR A 79 22.39 9.77 -1.76
CA THR A 79 21.78 8.45 -1.95
C THR A 79 22.71 7.34 -1.45
N CYS A 80 22.28 6.58 -0.45
CA CYS A 80 22.96 5.39 0.03
C CYS A 80 22.34 4.16 -0.65
N ILE A 81 23.15 3.30 -1.28
CA ILE A 81 22.61 2.12 -1.98
C ILE A 81 22.81 0.89 -1.11
N SER A 82 21.71 0.31 -0.64
CA SER A 82 21.68 -1.00 0.00
C SER A 82 21.29 -2.05 -1.04
N ARG A 83 22.30 -2.67 -1.66
CA ARG A 83 22.09 -3.81 -2.57
C ARG A 83 21.91 -5.09 -1.75
N LYS A 84 22.81 -6.05 -1.91
CA LYS A 84 22.70 -7.40 -1.35
C LYS A 84 22.83 -7.48 0.18
N ARG A 85 23.61 -6.58 0.79
CA ARG A 85 24.09 -6.73 2.18
C ARG A 85 23.16 -6.21 3.29
N GLY A 86 22.00 -5.66 2.92
CA GLY A 86 21.08 -5.06 3.91
C GLY A 86 21.69 -3.93 4.73
N VAL A 87 21.25 -3.81 5.98
CA VAL A 87 21.78 -2.84 6.96
C VAL A 87 22.98 -3.48 7.65
N PHE A 88 24.11 -2.80 7.53
CA PHE A 88 25.36 -3.18 8.16
C PHE A 88 26.05 -1.90 8.63
N ASP A 89 27.08 -2.06 9.44
CA ASP A 89 27.74 -0.96 10.13
C ASP A 89 28.12 0.21 9.18
N GLY A 90 28.68 -0.09 8.00
CA GLY A 90 29.02 0.94 7.02
C GLY A 90 27.84 1.74 6.46
N THR A 91 26.61 1.19 6.46
CA THR A 91 25.40 1.92 6.09
C THR A 91 25.09 3.00 7.12
N VAL A 92 25.09 2.65 8.40
CA VAL A 92 24.81 3.57 9.52
C VAL A 92 25.93 4.61 9.62
N GLN A 93 27.19 4.19 9.47
CA GLN A 93 28.32 5.12 9.38
C GLN A 93 28.11 6.15 8.25
N ASN A 94 27.66 5.71 7.08
CA ASN A 94 27.40 6.61 5.95
C ASN A 94 26.23 7.57 6.23
N MET A 95 25.20 7.11 6.95
CA MET A 95 24.12 7.99 7.42
C MET A 95 24.66 9.09 8.33
N HIS A 96 25.45 8.74 9.35
CA HIS A 96 26.06 9.70 10.26
C HIS A 96 27.01 10.70 9.58
N LEU A 97 27.73 10.26 8.55
CA LEU A 97 28.58 11.12 7.72
C LEU A 97 27.76 12.11 6.90
N ASN A 98 26.64 11.69 6.31
CA ASN A 98 25.74 12.58 5.59
C ASN A 98 25.08 13.59 6.51
N TRP A 99 24.67 13.12 7.69
CA TRP A 99 24.11 13.89 8.78
C TRP A 99 25.03 14.97 9.36
N LYS A 100 26.32 14.98 9.00
CA LYS A 100 27.25 16.08 9.30
C LYS A 100 26.84 17.39 8.63
N HIS A 101 26.35 17.31 7.40
CA HIS A 101 26.18 18.47 6.51
C HIS A 101 24.79 18.56 5.91
N ARG A 102 23.96 17.53 6.08
CA ARG A 102 22.61 17.42 5.52
C ARG A 102 21.70 16.81 6.57
N GLU A 103 20.44 17.20 6.60
CA GLU A 103 19.52 16.68 7.61
C GLU A 103 18.80 15.39 7.17
N LEU A 104 18.80 15.13 5.87
CA LEU A 104 18.08 14.04 5.22
C LEU A 104 19.04 13.06 4.53
N VAL A 105 18.72 11.78 4.66
CA VAL A 105 19.39 10.71 3.93
C VAL A 105 18.35 9.92 3.15
N LYS A 106 18.62 9.72 1.86
CA LYS A 106 17.84 8.86 0.99
C LYS A 106 18.55 7.53 0.84
N ILE A 107 17.90 6.44 1.19
CA ILE A 107 18.45 5.09 1.14
C ILE A 107 17.68 4.32 0.08
N LEU A 108 18.36 3.91 -0.98
CA LEU A 108 17.78 3.12 -2.04
C LEU A 108 17.94 1.62 -1.72
N VAL A 109 16.83 0.90 -1.78
CA VAL A 109 16.73 -0.54 -1.55
C VAL A 109 16.15 -1.17 -2.80
N ASN A 110 16.94 -2.02 -3.48
CA ASN A 110 16.52 -2.67 -4.71
C ASN A 110 16.23 -4.15 -4.44
N GLY A 111 15.24 -4.71 -5.17
CA GLY A 111 15.00 -6.15 -5.21
C GLY A 111 14.51 -6.77 -3.89
N LYS A 112 13.76 -6.01 -3.08
CA LYS A 112 13.16 -6.50 -1.83
C LYS A 112 11.67 -6.28 -1.84
N ASN A 113 10.94 -7.18 -1.17
CA ASN A 113 9.51 -7.04 -0.98
C ASN A 113 9.21 -5.88 0.01
N PHE A 114 8.04 -5.27 -0.11
CA PHE A 114 7.61 -4.17 0.75
C PHE A 114 7.64 -4.53 2.24
N ALA A 115 7.24 -5.77 2.59
CA ALA A 115 7.34 -6.27 3.97
C ALA A 115 8.78 -6.27 4.48
N GLN A 116 9.74 -6.73 3.67
CA GLN A 116 11.16 -6.70 4.02
C GLN A 116 11.69 -5.26 4.13
N VAL A 117 11.22 -4.36 3.28
CA VAL A 117 11.59 -2.93 3.31
C VAL A 117 11.08 -2.28 4.60
N LYS A 118 9.89 -2.62 5.08
CA LYS A 118 9.39 -2.16 6.39
C LYS A 118 10.29 -2.61 7.53
N HIS A 119 10.63 -3.91 7.58
CA HIS A 119 11.56 -4.39 8.60
C HIS A 119 12.91 -3.69 8.52
N LEU A 120 13.41 -3.45 7.31
CA LEU A 120 14.65 -2.70 7.10
C LEU A 120 14.56 -1.25 7.59
N ALA A 121 13.42 -0.59 7.36
CA ALA A 121 13.17 0.78 7.81
C ALA A 121 13.16 0.86 9.34
N ILE A 122 12.46 -0.08 10.00
CA ILE A 122 12.44 -0.19 11.47
C ILE A 122 13.87 -0.44 12.00
N SER A 123 14.61 -1.35 11.39
CA SER A 123 16.00 -1.58 11.77
C SER A 123 16.86 -0.32 11.56
N LEU A 124 16.71 0.39 10.45
CA LEU A 124 17.46 1.63 10.20
C LEU A 124 17.18 2.71 11.25
N GLU A 125 15.92 2.87 11.64
CA GLU A 125 15.51 3.78 12.71
C GLU A 125 16.16 3.40 14.05
N ALA A 126 16.03 2.13 14.46
CA ALA A 126 16.60 1.64 15.72
C ALA A 126 18.14 1.76 15.78
N GLU A 127 18.81 1.51 14.66
CA GLU A 127 20.28 1.47 14.62
C GLU A 127 20.93 2.85 14.47
N SER A 128 20.30 3.75 13.71
CA SER A 128 20.85 5.09 13.46
C SER A 128 20.30 6.16 14.41
N GLY A 129 19.17 5.89 15.07
CA GLY A 129 18.44 6.86 15.89
C GLY A 129 17.79 7.99 15.07
N GLY A 130 17.70 7.84 13.75
CA GLY A 130 17.01 8.77 12.87
C GLY A 130 15.52 8.46 12.78
N VAL A 131 14.72 9.47 12.49
CA VAL A 131 13.26 9.37 12.32
C VAL A 131 12.94 8.97 10.88
N LEU A 132 12.18 7.88 10.71
CA LEU A 132 11.64 7.50 9.41
C LEU A 132 10.60 8.53 8.96
N ILE A 133 10.79 9.12 7.77
CA ILE A 133 9.80 10.06 7.19
C ILE A 133 8.85 9.32 6.26
N SER A 134 9.39 8.70 5.22
CA SER A 134 8.59 8.01 4.21
C SER A 134 9.36 6.84 3.58
N VAL A 135 8.58 5.90 3.05
CA VAL A 135 9.06 4.81 2.20
C VAL A 135 8.38 4.99 0.84
N ASP A 136 9.14 5.52 -0.11
CA ASP A 136 8.63 5.85 -1.44
C ASP A 136 8.89 4.69 -2.40
N LYS A 137 7.90 4.42 -3.28
CA LYS A 137 8.06 3.47 -4.38
C LYS A 137 8.76 4.18 -5.54
N THR A 138 9.88 3.64 -6.01
CA THR A 138 10.65 4.17 -7.15
C THR A 138 10.70 3.13 -8.27
N THR A 139 10.96 3.55 -9.50
CA THR A 139 11.11 2.64 -10.67
C THR A 139 12.11 1.49 -10.47
N LYS A 140 13.09 1.65 -9.59
CA LYS A 140 14.16 0.66 -9.31
C LYS A 140 13.94 -0.14 -8.02
N GLY A 141 12.89 0.13 -7.26
CA GLY A 141 12.63 -0.48 -5.95
C GLY A 141 11.99 0.49 -4.97
N TYR A 142 12.59 0.63 -3.78
CA TYR A 142 12.06 1.49 -2.72
C TYR A 142 13.12 2.48 -2.25
N ALA A 143 12.71 3.71 -1.97
CA ALA A 143 13.53 4.74 -1.36
C ALA A 143 13.04 5.01 0.06
N ILE A 144 13.88 4.76 1.05
CA ILE A 144 13.62 5.07 2.45
C ILE A 144 14.24 6.44 2.74
N ILE A 145 13.44 7.39 3.21
CA ILE A 145 13.89 8.72 3.60
C ILE A 145 13.94 8.79 5.13
N VAL A 146 15.13 9.05 5.66
CA VAL A 146 15.37 9.14 7.11
C VAL A 146 15.90 10.52 7.48
N TYR A 147 15.30 11.11 8.50
CA TYR A 147 15.69 12.37 9.10
C TYR A 147 16.55 12.16 10.34
N ARG A 148 17.54 13.02 10.52
CA ARG A 148 18.49 12.95 11.64
C ARG A 148 17.86 13.18 13.02
N GLY A 149 16.85 14.05 13.10
CA GLY A 149 16.35 14.60 14.36
C GLY A 149 17.01 15.94 14.73
N LYS A 150 16.22 16.86 15.29
CA LYS A 150 16.65 18.22 15.66
C LYS A 150 17.78 18.25 16.71
N ASN A 151 17.85 17.21 17.56
CA ASN A 151 18.79 17.13 18.68
C ASN A 151 19.96 16.18 18.45
N TYR A 152 20.22 15.77 17.21
CA TYR A 152 21.28 14.82 16.97
C TYR A 152 22.64 15.37 17.36
N GLN A 153 23.38 14.55 18.10
CA GLN A 153 24.78 14.73 18.38
C GLN A 153 25.55 13.67 17.63
N ARG A 154 26.65 14.06 16.97
CA ARG A 154 27.49 13.07 16.29
C ARG A 154 28.01 12.11 17.36
N PRO A 155 27.71 10.80 17.27
CA PRO A 155 28.33 9.84 18.17
C PRO A 155 29.84 9.85 17.94
N GLN A 156 30.62 9.88 19.04
CA GLN A 156 32.09 9.85 18.95
C GLN A 156 32.58 8.58 18.26
N THR A 157 31.86 7.46 18.45
CA THR A 157 32.06 6.23 17.70
C THR A 157 31.06 6.17 16.54
N LEU A 158 31.50 6.50 15.33
CA LEU A 158 30.66 6.47 14.11
C LEU A 158 30.29 5.05 13.66
N LYS A 159 31.00 4.06 14.20
CA LYS A 159 30.92 2.65 13.84
C LYS A 159 30.16 1.90 14.94
N PRO A 160 28.84 1.71 14.82
CA PRO A 160 28.08 1.01 15.84
C PRO A 160 28.60 -0.42 16.05
N ARG A 161 28.79 -0.82 17.30
CA ARG A 161 29.37 -2.13 17.67
C ARG A 161 28.43 -3.31 17.47
N ASN A 162 27.13 -3.04 17.39
CA ASN A 162 26.06 -4.02 17.30
C ASN A 162 25.74 -4.47 15.86
N LEU A 163 26.29 -3.80 14.83
CA LEU A 163 26.09 -4.22 13.45
C LEU A 163 27.22 -5.11 12.93
N LEU A 164 26.84 -6.02 12.03
CA LEU A 164 27.78 -6.88 11.32
C LEU A 164 28.75 -6.05 10.49
N THR A 165 29.99 -6.53 10.40
CA THR A 165 30.98 -5.98 9.47
C THR A 165 30.57 -6.23 8.01
N ARG A 166 31.14 -5.47 7.07
CA ARG A 166 30.85 -5.59 5.63
C ARG A 166 30.99 -7.04 5.10
N ARG A 167 31.99 -7.79 5.59
CA ARG A 167 32.23 -9.19 5.18
C ARG A 167 31.18 -10.12 5.77
N GLN A 168 30.91 -10.02 7.06
CA GLN A 168 29.91 -10.84 7.74
C GLN A 168 28.51 -10.59 7.19
N ALA A 169 28.15 -9.34 6.90
CA ALA A 169 26.87 -9.00 6.30
C ALA A 169 26.71 -9.59 4.89
N LEU A 170 27.79 -9.68 4.11
CA LEU A 170 27.77 -10.34 2.80
C LEU A 170 27.53 -11.84 2.95
N ALA A 171 28.28 -12.49 3.84
CA ALA A 171 28.11 -13.91 4.12
C ALA A 171 26.68 -14.22 4.57
N ARG A 172 26.13 -13.44 5.51
CA ARG A 172 24.74 -13.58 5.96
C ARG A 172 23.74 -13.37 4.83
N SER A 173 23.98 -12.41 3.93
CA SER A 173 23.07 -12.18 2.79
C SER A 173 23.06 -13.34 1.80
N ILE A 174 24.22 -13.95 1.53
CA ILE A 174 24.31 -15.12 0.65
C ILE A 174 23.59 -16.30 1.29
N GLU A 175 23.79 -16.47 2.59
CA GLU A 175 23.18 -17.54 3.37
C GLU A 175 21.65 -17.40 3.47
N LEU A 176 21.13 -16.17 3.59
CA LEU A 176 19.69 -15.90 3.51
C LEU A 176 19.13 -16.21 2.13
N GLN A 177 19.83 -15.82 1.06
CA GLN A 177 19.39 -16.15 -0.31
C GLN A 177 19.29 -17.66 -0.53
N ARG A 178 20.29 -18.43 -0.06
CA ARG A 178 20.23 -19.90 -0.14
C ARG A 178 19.03 -20.49 0.58
N ARG A 179 18.69 -19.96 1.76
CA ARG A 179 17.49 -20.40 2.50
C ARG A 179 16.19 -19.99 1.81
N GLU A 180 16.14 -18.79 1.24
CA GLU A 180 14.98 -18.33 0.49
C GLU A 180 14.74 -19.22 -0.74
N ASP A 181 15.79 -19.55 -1.48
CA ASP A 181 15.72 -20.45 -2.64
C ASP A 181 15.28 -21.86 -2.23
N GLN A 182 15.80 -22.37 -1.10
CA GLN A 182 15.40 -23.68 -0.55
C GLN A 182 13.93 -23.70 -0.14
N MET A 183 13.47 -22.71 0.64
CA MET A 183 12.05 -22.63 1.02
C MET A 183 11.12 -22.44 -0.18
N LYS A 184 11.60 -21.79 -1.25
CA LYS A 184 10.83 -21.68 -2.49
C LYS A 184 10.73 -23.04 -3.18
N ALA A 185 11.84 -23.79 -3.28
CA ALA A 185 11.83 -25.13 -3.85
C ALA A 185 10.93 -26.10 -3.06
N ASP A 186 10.93 -26.02 -1.74
CA ASP A 186 10.08 -26.84 -0.88
C ASP A 186 8.58 -26.50 -1.10
N LYS A 187 8.22 -25.22 -1.24
CA LYS A 187 6.85 -24.82 -1.59
C LYS A 187 6.43 -25.28 -2.98
N ASP A 188 7.33 -25.14 -3.97
CA ASP A 188 7.08 -25.59 -5.33
C ASP A 188 6.89 -27.13 -5.38
N PHE A 189 7.44 -27.88 -4.42
CA PHE A 189 7.20 -29.32 -4.27
C PHE A 189 5.81 -29.62 -3.68
N GLU A 190 5.43 -28.95 -2.60
CA GLU A 190 4.10 -29.08 -2.00
C GLU A 190 2.99 -28.70 -2.99
N ASP A 191 3.15 -27.61 -3.74
CA ASP A 191 2.17 -27.17 -4.74
C ASP A 191 1.99 -28.21 -5.86
N LYS A 192 3.07 -28.89 -6.27
CA LYS A 192 3.02 -29.99 -7.27
C LYS A 192 2.36 -31.25 -6.73
N ASP A 193 2.66 -31.63 -5.49
CA ASP A 193 2.04 -32.77 -4.81
C ASP A 193 0.53 -32.55 -4.62
N LEU A 194 0.11 -31.32 -4.28
CA LEU A 194 -1.29 -30.91 -4.23
C LEU A 194 -1.98 -31.00 -5.59
N ILE A 195 -1.33 -30.55 -6.67
CA ILE A 195 -1.89 -30.64 -8.03
C ILE A 195 -2.08 -32.11 -8.43
N LEU A 196 -1.08 -32.97 -8.22
CA LEU A 196 -1.18 -34.39 -8.55
C LEU A 196 -2.32 -35.09 -7.80
N ARG A 197 -2.53 -34.76 -6.52
CA ARG A 197 -3.66 -35.30 -5.74
C ARG A 197 -5.02 -34.86 -6.25
N VAL A 198 -5.14 -33.66 -6.79
CA VAL A 198 -6.39 -33.16 -7.39
C VAL A 198 -6.64 -33.82 -8.74
N ASP A 199 -5.60 -34.03 -9.54
CA ASP A 199 -5.70 -34.71 -10.84
C ASP A 199 -6.10 -36.19 -10.67
N ASP A 200 -5.57 -36.91 -9.66
CA ASP A 200 -6.00 -38.28 -9.35
C ASP A 200 -7.48 -38.35 -8.92
N ALA A 201 -7.96 -37.38 -8.14
CA ALA A 201 -9.36 -37.34 -7.70
C ALA A 201 -10.36 -37.05 -8.82
N LEU A 202 -9.91 -36.51 -9.96
CA LEU A 202 -10.74 -36.24 -11.14
C LEU A 202 -10.81 -37.44 -12.11
N LEU A 203 -10.00 -38.48 -11.89
CA LEU A 203 -10.01 -39.70 -12.70
C LEU A 203 -10.88 -40.83 -12.11
N GLU A 204 -11.49 -40.62 -10.94
CA GLU A 204 -12.32 -41.64 -10.27
C GLU A 204 -13.84 -41.56 -10.56
N ASP A 205 -14.31 -40.70 -11.48
CA ASP A 205 -15.76 -40.49 -11.71
C ASP A 205 -16.24 -40.62 -13.17
N ASP A 206 -15.51 -41.34 -14.03
CA ASP A 206 -15.96 -41.70 -15.40
C ASP A 206 -16.33 -43.19 -15.50
N ASN A 207 -17.21 -43.68 -14.61
CA ASN A 207 -17.91 -44.95 -14.83
C ASN A 207 -19.40 -44.86 -14.52
N VAL A 208 -20.12 -44.08 -15.34
CA VAL A 208 -21.56 -44.22 -15.52
C VAL A 208 -21.82 -44.64 -16.97
N GLU A 209 -22.09 -45.93 -17.17
CA GLU A 209 -22.72 -46.43 -18.40
C GLU A 209 -24.09 -45.73 -18.54
N VAL A 210 -24.18 -44.69 -19.38
CA VAL A 210 -25.46 -44.05 -19.71
C VAL A 210 -26.02 -44.76 -20.95
N GLU A 211 -26.91 -45.73 -20.72
CA GLU A 211 -27.79 -46.29 -21.74
C GLU A 211 -28.61 -45.17 -22.40
N GLY A 212 -28.70 -45.24 -23.73
CA GLY A 212 -29.18 -44.15 -24.55
C GLY A 212 -30.65 -43.79 -24.37
N GLU A 213 -30.92 -42.49 -24.45
CA GLU A 213 -32.24 -41.96 -24.78
C GLU A 213 -32.04 -40.82 -25.80
N GLU A 214 -31.80 -41.18 -27.06
CA GLU A 214 -31.82 -40.24 -28.18
C GLU A 214 -33.27 -40.13 -28.67
N ALA A 215 -34.04 -39.23 -28.05
CA ALA A 215 -35.37 -38.91 -28.50
C ALA A 215 -35.72 -37.43 -28.29
N TYR A 216 -36.09 -36.81 -29.41
CA TYR A 216 -37.06 -35.72 -29.49
C TYR A 216 -36.54 -34.28 -29.38
N LEU A 217 -36.09 -33.73 -30.51
CA LEU A 217 -36.35 -32.33 -30.87
C LEU A 217 -36.13 -32.09 -32.37
N GLU A 218 -37.07 -32.56 -33.19
CA GLU A 218 -37.15 -32.14 -34.60
C GLU A 218 -38.61 -31.92 -35.01
N THR A 219 -39.28 -30.96 -34.36
CA THR A 219 -40.57 -30.41 -34.83
C THR A 219 -40.73 -28.95 -34.39
N TYR A 220 -39.91 -28.05 -34.90
CA TYR A 220 -40.34 -26.66 -35.08
C TYR A 220 -39.78 -26.14 -36.40
N SER A 221 -40.55 -26.40 -37.46
CA SER A 221 -40.52 -25.60 -38.67
C SER A 221 -41.87 -24.88 -38.76
N SER A 222 -41.82 -23.55 -38.67
CA SER A 222 -42.86 -22.58 -39.04
C SER A 222 -42.10 -21.27 -39.10
N GLY A 223 -42.00 -20.57 -40.21
CA GLY A 223 -42.87 -20.48 -41.37
C GLY A 223 -42.86 -19.01 -41.74
N ASP A 224 -42.35 -18.74 -42.93
CA ASP A 224 -42.12 -17.49 -43.65
C ASP A 224 -42.94 -16.24 -43.29
N GLU A 225 -42.28 -15.07 -43.29
CA GLU A 225 -42.83 -13.83 -43.82
C GLU A 225 -41.81 -13.20 -44.79
N GLU A 226 -42.24 -13.04 -46.04
CA GLU A 226 -41.58 -12.28 -47.11
C GLU A 226 -41.65 -10.76 -46.82
N ASP A 227 -40.66 -9.99 -47.28
CA ASP A 227 -40.88 -9.00 -48.34
C ASP A 227 -39.63 -8.13 -48.61
N ASP A 228 -39.37 -7.98 -49.92
CA ASP A 228 -38.83 -6.83 -50.64
C ASP A 228 -37.38 -6.35 -50.41
N ALA A 229 -36.53 -6.52 -51.44
CA ALA A 229 -36.33 -5.46 -52.44
C ALA A 229 -35.21 -5.76 -53.47
N ALA A 230 -35.56 -5.52 -54.73
CA ALA A 230 -34.73 -4.99 -55.82
C ALA A 230 -33.77 -5.93 -56.58
N PHE A 231 -34.23 -6.39 -57.75
CA PHE A 231 -33.40 -6.37 -58.95
C PHE A 231 -34.20 -5.84 -60.14
N THR A 232 -33.89 -4.62 -60.57
CA THR A 232 -34.04 -4.18 -61.97
C THR A 232 -32.66 -3.80 -62.48
N ASP A 233 -32.10 -4.71 -63.28
CA ASP A 233 -31.41 -4.53 -64.56
C ASP A 233 -30.28 -3.49 -64.65
N MET A 234 -29.06 -3.95 -65.00
CA MET A 234 -28.38 -3.47 -66.21
C MET A 234 -27.19 -4.35 -66.64
N ALA A 235 -27.26 -4.78 -67.90
CA ALA A 235 -26.21 -5.22 -68.84
C ALA A 235 -25.82 -6.71 -68.90
#